data_AF-A0A2P5HFL8-F1
#
_entry.id   AF-A0A2P5HFL8-F1
#
_cell.length_a   1.000
_cell.length_b   1.000
_cell.length_c   1.000
_cell.angle_alpha   90.00
_cell.angle_beta   90.00
_cell.angle_gamma   90.00
#
_symmetry.space_group_name_H-M   'P 1'
#
loop_
_entity.id
_entity.type
_entity.pdbx_description
1 polymer ?
#
loop_
_entity_poly.entity_id
_entity_poly.type
_entity_poly.pdbx_seq_one_letter_code
_entity_poly.pdbx_strand_id
1 'polypeptide(L)'
;MPSWKTGLPTARASTGPGPKSTGQKRRGRPPRQPSPTPREVFERQAAPRYMPFLCEWPGCKAELQNLARLRKHIHVVHGRVDPLLCRWAHCEDNRTVFVHESEFQHHVEEEHLIPFVWHVGDGQQNEQPVNSGAESSGGLPAYLLGPDGEQVTPSVEDQEIQDFLTWRENRRRLKHILMQRDANAPSEDEDDEASNEDALDA
;
A
#
# COMPACT_ATOMS: atom_id res chain seq x y z
N MET A 1 -12.29 -7.69 -41.28
CA MET A 1 -10.90 -8.08 -41.00
C MET A 1 -10.02 -6.83 -41.06
N PRO A 2 -9.75 -6.13 -39.95
CA PRO A 2 -8.90 -4.94 -39.99
C PRO A 2 -7.43 -5.34 -40.11
N SER A 3 -6.83 -4.96 -41.24
CA SER A 3 -5.40 -5.07 -41.54
C SER A 3 -4.65 -3.94 -40.83
N TRP A 4 -3.79 -4.30 -39.89
CA TRP A 4 -2.90 -3.35 -39.22
C TRP A 4 -1.60 -3.25 -40.04
N LYS A 5 -1.33 -2.06 -40.57
CA LYS A 5 -0.10 -1.75 -41.30
C LYS A 5 0.97 -1.34 -40.29
N THR A 6 2.09 -2.04 -40.27
CA THR A 6 3.29 -1.69 -39.51
C THR A 6 4.00 -0.51 -40.20
N GLY A 7 3.82 0.69 -39.65
CA GLY A 7 4.64 1.85 -40.01
C GLY A 7 5.98 1.81 -39.27
N LEU A 8 7.09 1.77 -40.01
CA LEU A 8 8.44 1.98 -39.45
C LEU A 8 8.54 3.40 -38.85
N PRO A 9 9.06 3.58 -37.62
CA PRO A 9 9.38 4.91 -37.15
C PRO A 9 10.63 5.45 -37.86
N THR A 10 10.50 6.65 -38.44
CA THR A 10 11.61 7.38 -39.06
C THR A 10 12.66 7.74 -38.00
N ALA A 11 13.93 7.47 -38.29
CA ALA A 11 15.03 7.84 -37.41
C ALA A 11 15.18 9.36 -37.37
N ARG A 12 15.15 9.94 -36.16
CA ARG A 12 15.35 11.37 -35.94
C ARG A 12 16.83 11.70 -36.11
N ALA A 13 17.14 12.59 -37.06
CA ALA A 13 18.50 13.03 -37.34
C ALA A 13 19.15 13.69 -36.11
N SER A 14 20.34 13.20 -35.75
CA SER A 14 21.24 13.80 -34.77
C SER A 14 21.76 15.13 -35.31
N THR A 15 21.51 16.22 -34.59
CA THR A 15 22.08 17.55 -34.88
C THR A 15 23.53 17.59 -34.37
N GLY A 16 24.44 18.07 -35.23
CA GLY A 16 25.88 18.10 -34.96
C GLY A 16 26.29 18.99 -33.77
N PRO A 17 27.57 18.94 -33.37
CA PRO A 17 28.06 19.59 -32.16
C PRO A 17 28.11 21.12 -32.32
N GLY A 18 27.40 21.83 -31.45
CA GLY A 18 27.46 23.29 -31.34
C GLY A 18 28.77 23.80 -30.70
N PRO A 19 29.07 25.10 -30.82
CA PRO A 19 30.37 25.68 -30.43
C PRO A 19 30.58 25.62 -28.90
N LYS A 20 31.83 25.32 -28.51
CA LYS A 20 32.25 25.20 -27.11
C LYS A 20 32.30 26.58 -26.45
N SER A 21 31.29 26.92 -25.63
CA SER A 21 31.31 28.15 -24.85
C SER A 21 32.29 28.03 -23.67
N THR A 22 33.23 28.96 -23.57
CA THR A 22 34.21 29.11 -22.47
C THR A 22 33.61 29.81 -21.24
N GLY A 23 32.45 29.36 -20.78
CA GLY A 23 31.75 29.91 -19.61
C GLY A 23 31.92 29.06 -18.36
N GLN A 24 32.14 29.71 -17.21
CA GLN A 24 32.19 29.06 -15.89
C GLN A 24 30.98 28.14 -15.68
N LYS A 25 31.23 26.87 -15.36
CA LYS A 25 30.17 25.86 -15.15
C LYS A 25 29.24 26.32 -14.03
N ARG A 26 27.95 26.48 -14.35
CA ARG A 26 26.90 26.77 -13.36
C ARG A 26 26.88 25.63 -12.34
N ARG A 27 26.95 25.96 -11.04
CA ARG A 27 26.83 24.98 -9.95
C ARG A 27 25.49 24.24 -10.10
N GLY A 28 25.56 22.95 -10.41
CA GLY A 28 24.40 22.10 -10.61
C GLY A 28 23.65 21.83 -9.31
N ARG A 29 22.42 21.33 -9.45
CA ARG A 29 21.59 20.86 -8.34
C ARG A 29 22.40 19.88 -7.47
N PRO A 30 22.40 20.02 -6.13
CA PRO A 30 23.10 19.08 -5.27
C PRO A 30 22.64 17.64 -5.55
N PRO A 31 23.53 16.65 -5.38
CA PRO A 31 23.22 15.25 -5.63
C PRO A 31 21.97 14.85 -4.84
N ARG A 32 21.05 14.15 -5.51
CA ARG A 32 19.89 13.57 -4.83
C ARG A 32 20.43 12.57 -3.82
N GLN A 33 19.88 12.61 -2.61
CA GLN A 33 20.10 11.56 -1.63
C GLN A 33 19.77 10.19 -2.25
N PRO A 34 20.53 9.14 -1.94
CA PRO A 34 20.26 7.81 -2.44
C PRO A 34 18.84 7.39 -2.08
N SER A 35 18.14 6.75 -3.02
CA SER A 35 16.82 6.20 -2.74
C SER A 35 16.93 5.13 -1.66
N PRO A 36 16.00 5.07 -0.69
CA PRO A 36 16.02 4.05 0.35
C PRO A 36 15.97 2.65 -0.25
N THR A 37 16.63 1.69 0.40
CA THR A 37 16.66 0.31 -0.06
C THR A 37 15.28 -0.33 0.11
N PRO A 38 14.90 -1.35 -0.69
CA PRO A 38 13.62 -2.05 -0.52
C PRO A 38 13.41 -2.61 0.89
N ARG A 39 14.48 -3.00 1.58
CA ARG A 39 14.43 -3.50 2.97
C ARG A 39 14.11 -2.39 3.96
N GLU A 40 14.72 -1.21 3.83
CA GLU A 40 14.39 -0.05 4.66
C GLU A 40 12.95 0.44 4.44
N VAL A 41 12.49 0.40 3.19
CA VAL A 41 11.11 0.71 2.83
C VAL A 41 10.16 -0.28 3.50
N PHE A 42 10.45 -1.58 3.41
CA PHE A 42 9.69 -2.63 4.08
C PHE A 42 9.70 -2.47 5.60
N GLU A 43 10.84 -2.32 6.25
CA GLU A 43 10.95 -2.18 7.71
C GLU A 43 10.20 -0.93 8.22
N ARG A 44 10.21 0.17 7.46
CA ARG A 44 9.41 1.37 7.77
C ARG A 44 7.89 1.11 7.69
N GLN A 45 7.47 0.18 6.84
CA GLN A 45 6.07 -0.15 6.56
C GLN A 45 5.58 -1.38 7.32
N ALA A 46 6.49 -2.22 7.80
CA ALA A 46 6.23 -3.51 8.43
C ALA A 46 5.59 -3.38 9.82
N ALA A 47 5.61 -2.19 10.43
CA ALA A 47 4.82 -1.91 11.60
C ALA A 47 3.38 -1.52 11.19
N PRO A 48 2.39 -2.42 11.33
CA PRO A 48 1.00 -2.06 11.08
C PRO A 48 0.61 -0.95 12.06
N ARG A 49 0.35 0.25 11.52
CA ARG A 49 -0.25 1.34 12.29
C ARG A 49 -1.75 1.16 12.26
N TYR A 50 -2.30 0.66 13.35
CA TYR A 50 -3.75 0.56 13.51
C TYR A 50 -4.32 1.95 13.80
N MET A 51 -5.38 2.32 13.06
CA MET A 51 -6.16 3.51 13.37
C MET A 51 -7.03 3.20 14.61
N PRO A 52 -6.89 3.95 15.71
CA PRO A 52 -7.70 3.73 16.90
C PRO A 52 -9.13 4.20 16.66
N PHE A 53 -10.11 3.40 17.10
CA PHE A 53 -11.53 3.77 17.09
C PHE A 53 -11.85 4.46 18.42
N LEU A 54 -11.66 5.77 18.46
CA LEU A 54 -11.87 6.57 19.67
C LEU A 54 -13.35 6.88 19.87
N CYS A 55 -13.84 6.72 21.09
CA CYS A 55 -15.15 7.25 21.47
C CYS A 55 -15.02 8.74 21.83
N GLU A 56 -15.75 9.60 21.13
CA GLU A 56 -15.67 11.06 21.32
C GLU A 56 -16.68 11.60 22.34
N TRP A 57 -17.24 10.74 23.19
CA TRP A 57 -18.12 11.18 24.27
C TRP A 57 -17.32 11.97 25.31
N PRO A 58 -17.83 13.09 25.87
CA PRO A 58 -17.11 13.89 26.84
C PRO A 58 -16.80 13.06 28.09
N GLY A 59 -15.51 12.92 28.38
CA GLY A 59 -15.00 12.14 29.50
C GLY A 59 -14.85 10.64 29.23
N CYS A 60 -15.27 10.14 28.06
CA CYS A 60 -14.96 8.78 27.64
C CYS A 60 -13.56 8.74 26.99
N LYS A 61 -12.73 7.78 27.41
CA LYS A 61 -11.38 7.55 26.86
C LYS A 61 -11.26 6.16 26.26
N ALA A 62 -12.39 5.60 25.80
CA ALA A 62 -12.40 4.27 25.23
C ALA A 62 -11.72 4.29 23.86
N GLU A 63 -10.61 3.55 23.77
CA GLU A 63 -9.93 3.26 22.51
C GLU A 63 -10.29 1.84 22.08
N LEU A 64 -10.94 1.72 20.93
CA LEU A 64 -11.47 0.45 20.44
C LEU A 64 -10.75 0.04 19.15
N GLN A 65 -10.79 -1.25 18.85
CA GLN A 65 -10.03 -1.86 17.75
C GLN A 65 -10.83 -1.96 16.44
N ASN A 66 -12.15 -1.81 16.51
CA ASN A 66 -13.08 -2.01 15.39
C ASN A 66 -14.36 -1.21 15.64
N LEU A 67 -15.00 -0.77 14.57
CA LEU A 67 -16.31 -0.12 14.58
C LEU A 67 -17.40 -0.91 15.33
N ALA A 68 -17.49 -2.22 15.12
CA ALA A 68 -18.45 -3.09 15.79
C ALA A 68 -18.30 -3.06 17.32
N ARG A 69 -17.06 -2.89 17.81
CA ARG A 69 -16.79 -2.70 19.25
C ARG A 69 -17.21 -1.31 19.70
N LEU A 70 -16.97 -0.28 18.89
CA LEU A 70 -17.42 1.09 19.16
C LEU A 70 -18.94 1.21 19.22
N ARG A 71 -19.66 0.64 18.25
CA ARG A 71 -21.14 0.61 18.24
C ARG A 71 -21.70 -0.05 19.50
N LYS A 72 -21.17 -1.22 19.87
CA LYS A 72 -21.56 -1.91 21.12
C LYS A 72 -21.21 -1.09 22.36
N HIS A 73 -20.05 -0.45 22.39
CA HIS A 73 -19.62 0.41 23.48
C HIS A 73 -20.59 1.57 23.71
N ILE A 74 -20.99 2.28 22.65
CA ILE A 74 -21.92 3.40 22.76
C ILE A 74 -23.27 2.95 23.28
N HIS A 75 -23.82 1.86 22.75
CA HIS A 75 -25.08 1.30 23.22
C HIS A 75 -25.05 0.90 24.70
N VAL A 76 -23.99 0.22 25.16
CA VAL A 76 -23.92 -0.28 26.55
C VAL A 76 -23.56 0.83 27.55
N VAL A 77 -22.64 1.72 27.21
CA VAL A 77 -22.09 2.73 28.13
C VAL A 77 -22.90 4.02 28.09
N HIS A 78 -23.39 4.42 26.92
CA HIS A 78 -24.07 5.70 26.72
C HIS A 78 -25.57 5.56 26.41
N GLY A 79 -26.02 4.41 25.88
CA GLY A 79 -27.42 4.14 25.54
C GLY A 79 -28.31 3.66 26.70
N ARG A 80 -27.80 3.60 27.94
CA ARG A 80 -28.57 3.17 29.13
C ARG A 80 -28.81 4.28 30.15
N VAL A 81 -28.37 5.50 29.86
CA VAL A 81 -28.47 6.64 30.77
C VAL A 81 -29.77 7.39 30.47
N ASP A 82 -30.62 7.56 31.48
CA ASP A 82 -31.82 8.40 31.42
C ASP A 82 -31.49 9.80 31.95
N PRO A 83 -31.70 10.90 31.20
CA PRO A 83 -32.27 10.97 29.85
C PRO A 83 -31.31 10.52 28.74
N LEU A 84 -31.85 9.82 27.74
CA LEU A 84 -31.16 9.43 26.51
C LEU A 84 -30.84 10.69 25.70
N LEU A 85 -29.63 11.21 25.88
CA LEU A 85 -29.10 12.39 25.20
C LEU A 85 -27.85 11.99 24.44
N CYS A 86 -27.77 12.34 23.15
CA CYS A 86 -26.51 12.24 22.43
C CYS A 86 -25.55 13.30 22.97
N ARG A 87 -24.37 12.90 23.44
CA ARG A 87 -23.32 13.86 23.81
C ARG A 87 -22.05 13.62 23.01
N TRP A 88 -22.17 13.03 21.83
CA TRP A 88 -21.05 12.91 20.92
C TRP A 88 -20.42 14.29 20.64
N ALA A 89 -19.10 14.34 20.49
CA ALA A 89 -18.41 15.61 20.24
C ALA A 89 -18.97 16.26 18.99
N HIS A 90 -19.31 17.55 19.08
CA HIS A 90 -19.86 18.33 17.96
C HIS A 90 -21.22 17.83 17.41
N CYS A 91 -21.99 17.04 18.18
CA CYS A 91 -23.35 16.68 17.80
C CYS A 91 -24.30 17.89 17.87
N GLU A 92 -25.07 18.12 16.79
CA GLU A 92 -26.06 19.19 16.70
C GLU A 92 -27.29 18.92 17.59
N ASP A 93 -27.70 17.65 17.69
CA ASP A 93 -28.84 17.19 18.48
C ASP A 93 -28.50 16.91 19.95
N ASN A 94 -27.44 17.51 20.49
CA ASN A 94 -26.96 17.17 21.84
C ASN A 94 -27.90 17.56 23.01
N ARG A 95 -28.99 18.27 22.71
CA ARG A 95 -30.05 18.67 23.65
C ARG A 95 -31.35 17.89 23.45
N THR A 96 -31.46 17.09 22.38
CA THR A 96 -32.69 16.34 22.10
C THR A 96 -32.72 15.09 22.98
N VAL A 97 -33.84 14.89 23.66
CA VAL A 97 -34.09 13.70 24.48
C VAL A 97 -34.77 12.68 23.58
N PHE A 98 -34.11 11.53 23.39
CA PHE A 98 -34.69 10.42 22.67
C PHE A 98 -35.61 9.63 23.59
N VAL A 99 -36.80 9.25 23.10
CA VAL A 99 -37.76 8.46 23.87
C VAL A 99 -37.43 6.98 23.76
N HIS A 100 -37.02 6.56 22.56
CA HIS A 100 -36.68 5.17 22.27
C HIS A 100 -35.19 5.00 22.03
N GLU A 101 -34.66 3.90 22.57
CA GLU A 101 -33.27 3.51 22.34
C GLU A 101 -32.95 3.28 20.86
N SER A 102 -33.92 2.80 20.07
CA SER A 102 -33.76 2.61 18.63
C SER A 102 -33.54 3.94 17.89
N GLU A 103 -34.23 5.01 18.28
CA GLU A 103 -34.07 6.34 17.68
C GLU A 103 -32.69 6.91 18.01
N PHE A 104 -32.25 6.76 19.26
CA PHE A 104 -30.91 7.14 19.69
C PHE A 104 -29.82 6.38 18.91
N GLN A 105 -29.97 5.06 18.74
CA GLN A 105 -29.02 4.25 17.99
C GLN A 105 -28.97 4.65 16.52
N HIS A 106 -30.13 4.90 15.89
CA HIS A 106 -30.21 5.37 14.51
C HIS A 106 -29.50 6.72 14.37
N HIS A 107 -29.79 7.69 15.23
CA HIS A 107 -29.13 8.99 15.23
C HIS A 107 -27.61 8.84 15.33
N VAL A 108 -27.12 8.05 16.29
CA VAL A 108 -25.68 7.83 16.46
C VAL A 108 -25.05 7.17 15.25
N GLU A 109 -25.75 6.21 14.65
CA GLU A 109 -25.29 5.50 13.48
C GLU A 109 -25.13 6.44 12.29
N GLU A 110 -26.17 7.21 11.95
CA GLU A 110 -26.16 8.06 10.76
C GLU A 110 -25.31 9.32 10.91
N GLU A 111 -25.41 10.02 12.04
CA GLU A 111 -24.75 11.31 12.23
C GLU A 111 -23.27 11.17 12.60
N HIS A 112 -22.90 10.13 13.37
CA HIS A 112 -21.56 10.00 13.93
C HIS A 112 -20.78 8.82 13.34
N LEU A 113 -21.37 7.62 13.31
CA LEU A 113 -20.64 6.42 12.92
C LEU A 113 -20.45 6.30 11.41
N ILE A 114 -21.46 6.56 10.58
CA ILE A 114 -21.31 6.48 9.11
C ILE A 114 -20.19 7.41 8.61
N PRO A 115 -20.17 8.73 8.93
CA PRO A 115 -19.08 9.61 8.51
C PRO A 115 -17.71 9.13 9.01
N PHE A 116 -17.66 8.60 10.23
CA PHE A 116 -16.44 8.03 10.78
C PHE A 116 -15.96 6.80 9.98
N VAL A 117 -16.86 5.88 9.60
CA VAL A 117 -16.55 4.70 8.76
C VAL A 117 -15.97 5.14 7.41
N TRP A 118 -16.53 6.20 6.79
CA TRP A 118 -16.00 6.72 5.53
C TRP A 118 -14.55 7.19 5.65
N HIS A 119 -14.11 7.62 6.84
CA HIS A 119 -12.76 8.10 7.07
C HIS A 119 -11.76 7.00 7.47
N VAL A 120 -12.17 6.02 8.28
CA VAL A 120 -11.23 5.02 8.84
C VAL A 120 -11.53 3.56 8.46
N GLY A 121 -12.68 3.30 7.84
CA GLY A 121 -13.19 1.96 7.55
C GLY A 121 -13.73 1.23 8.79
N ASP A 122 -14.02 -0.06 8.66
CA ASP A 122 -14.61 -0.86 9.75
C ASP A 122 -13.59 -1.39 10.77
N GLY A 123 -12.31 -1.43 10.40
CA GLY A 123 -11.24 -2.02 11.22
C GLY A 123 -11.20 -3.55 11.11
N GLN A 124 -10.24 -4.15 11.81
CA GLN A 124 -10.00 -5.60 11.73
C GLN A 124 -11.17 -6.40 12.32
N GLN A 125 -11.72 -7.34 11.55
CA GLN A 125 -12.78 -8.24 12.03
C GLN A 125 -12.12 -9.49 12.65
N ASN A 126 -12.01 -9.54 13.97
CA ASN A 126 -11.41 -10.67 14.70
C ASN A 126 -12.39 -11.84 14.93
N GLU A 127 -13.50 -11.90 14.18
CA GLU A 127 -14.57 -12.88 14.39
C GLU A 127 -14.21 -14.28 13.85
N GLN A 128 -13.21 -14.37 12.97
CA GLN A 128 -12.67 -15.63 12.47
C GLN A 128 -11.16 -15.62 12.70
N PRO A 129 -10.58 -16.63 13.40
CA PRO A 129 -9.16 -16.86 13.27
C PRO A 129 -8.90 -17.06 11.77
N VAL A 130 -7.94 -16.32 11.22
CA VAL A 130 -7.44 -16.58 9.87
C VAL A 130 -6.85 -17.98 9.93
N ASN A 131 -7.67 -18.99 9.64
CA ASN A 131 -7.21 -20.35 9.46
C ASN A 131 -6.39 -20.28 8.16
N SER A 132 -5.09 -20.07 8.32
CA SER A 132 -4.06 -20.12 7.27
C SER A 132 -3.89 -21.54 6.72
N GLY A 133 -5.00 -22.21 6.45
CA GLY A 133 -5.14 -23.64 6.20
C GLY A 133 -6.59 -24.11 6.10
N ALA A 134 -7.57 -23.20 6.07
CA ALA A 134 -8.81 -23.53 5.37
C ALA A 134 -8.44 -23.56 3.90
N GLU A 135 -8.04 -24.75 3.44
CA GLU A 135 -8.06 -25.07 2.02
C GLU A 135 -9.41 -24.60 1.51
N SER A 136 -9.39 -23.48 0.78
CA SER A 136 -10.53 -23.06 0.00
C SER A 136 -10.88 -24.29 -0.78
N SER A 137 -12.00 -24.93 -0.41
CA SER A 137 -12.70 -25.88 -1.27
C SER A 137 -12.49 -25.37 -2.69
N GLY A 138 -11.79 -26.14 -3.52
CA GLY A 138 -11.11 -25.68 -4.75
C GLY A 138 -11.99 -25.06 -5.84
N GLY A 139 -13.19 -24.63 -5.50
CA GLY A 139 -14.05 -23.78 -6.30
C GLY A 139 -13.53 -22.35 -6.33
N LEU A 140 -13.38 -21.86 -7.55
CA LEU A 140 -13.14 -20.45 -7.85
C LEU A 140 -14.33 -19.61 -7.35
N PRO A 141 -14.10 -18.36 -6.91
CA PRO A 141 -15.17 -17.43 -6.55
C PRO A 141 -16.23 -17.26 -7.65
N ALA A 142 -17.50 -17.14 -7.27
CA ALA A 142 -18.64 -17.07 -8.19
C ALA A 142 -18.55 -15.94 -9.24
N TYR A 143 -17.86 -14.84 -8.93
CA TYR A 143 -17.66 -13.74 -9.88
C TYR A 143 -16.65 -14.06 -11.01
N LEU A 144 -15.87 -15.14 -10.88
CA LEU A 144 -14.98 -15.65 -11.92
C LEU A 144 -15.67 -16.68 -12.83
N LEU A 145 -16.90 -17.07 -12.49
CA LEU A 145 -17.73 -18.01 -13.23
C LEU A 145 -18.82 -17.25 -13.98
N GLY A 146 -19.11 -17.69 -15.19
CA GLY A 146 -20.21 -17.18 -16.00
C GLY A 146 -21.55 -17.74 -15.51
N PRO A 147 -22.67 -17.29 -16.11
CA PRO A 147 -24.02 -17.79 -15.80
C PRO A 147 -24.15 -19.32 -15.90
N ASP A 148 -23.37 -19.93 -16.78
CA ASP A 148 -23.37 -21.37 -17.05
C ASP A 148 -22.34 -22.15 -16.19
N GLY A 149 -21.66 -21.48 -15.26
CA GLY A 149 -20.62 -22.07 -14.41
C GLY A 149 -19.25 -22.24 -15.10
N GLU A 150 -19.10 -21.79 -16.36
CA GLU A 150 -17.82 -21.76 -17.05
C GLU A 150 -16.93 -20.63 -16.53
N GLN A 151 -15.63 -20.87 -16.37
CA GLN A 151 -14.70 -19.83 -15.94
C GLN A 151 -14.53 -18.78 -17.06
N VAL A 152 -14.91 -17.52 -16.78
CA VAL A 152 -14.85 -16.42 -17.78
C VAL A 152 -13.40 -16.00 -18.05
N THR A 153 -12.54 -16.10 -17.03
CA THR A 153 -11.11 -15.84 -17.14
C THR A 153 -10.36 -17.15 -17.37
N PRO A 154 -9.56 -17.29 -18.44
CA PRO A 154 -8.69 -18.45 -18.61
C PRO A 154 -7.83 -18.65 -17.36
N SER A 155 -7.80 -19.88 -16.82
CA SER A 155 -6.95 -20.21 -15.68
C SER A 155 -5.47 -19.97 -16.01
N VAL A 156 -4.73 -19.46 -15.03
CA VAL A 156 -3.27 -19.22 -15.10
C VAL A 156 -2.49 -20.37 -14.44
N GLU A 157 -3.17 -21.27 -13.74
CA GLU A 157 -2.54 -22.30 -12.89
C GLU A 157 -1.63 -23.25 -13.68
N ASP A 158 -2.10 -23.73 -14.83
CA ASP A 158 -1.38 -24.68 -15.69
C ASP A 158 -0.93 -24.08 -17.03
N GLN A 159 -0.78 -22.76 -17.10
CA GLN A 159 -0.27 -22.13 -18.32
C GLN A 159 1.21 -22.46 -18.50
N GLU A 160 1.56 -23.14 -19.60
CA GLU A 160 2.94 -23.35 -20.01
C GLU A 160 3.56 -22.02 -20.46
N ILE A 161 4.15 -21.27 -19.53
CA ILE A 161 4.76 -19.96 -19.82
C ILE A 161 5.99 -20.11 -20.73
N GLN A 162 6.72 -21.22 -20.64
CA GLN A 162 7.96 -21.49 -21.38
C GLN A 162 8.18 -22.98 -21.64
N ASP A 163 8.53 -23.33 -22.87
CA ASP A 163 9.04 -24.66 -23.21
C ASP A 163 10.32 -25.01 -22.44
N PHE A 164 10.57 -26.30 -22.21
CA PHE A 164 11.77 -26.77 -21.49
C PHE A 164 13.10 -26.26 -22.10
N LEU A 165 13.18 -26.15 -23.43
CA LEU A 165 14.37 -25.63 -24.11
C LEU A 165 14.55 -24.12 -23.86
N THR A 166 13.46 -23.35 -23.90
CA THR A 166 13.51 -21.90 -23.65
C THR A 166 13.83 -21.61 -22.19
N TRP A 167 13.27 -22.38 -21.26
CA TRP A 167 13.63 -22.34 -19.84
C TRP A 167 15.12 -22.58 -19.62
N ARG A 168 15.70 -23.60 -20.28
CA ARG A 168 17.14 -23.93 -20.16
C ARG A 168 18.02 -22.81 -20.71
N GLU A 169 17.66 -22.23 -21.85
CA GLU A 169 18.38 -21.11 -22.48
C GLU A 169 18.34 -19.87 -21.57
N ASN A 170 17.16 -19.52 -21.08
CA ASN A 170 16.95 -18.39 -20.18
C ASN A 170 17.69 -18.56 -18.86
N ARG A 171 17.71 -19.78 -18.29
CA ARG A 171 18.47 -20.08 -17.06
C ARG A 171 19.98 -19.92 -17.27
N ARG A 172 20.52 -20.30 -18.44
CA ARG A 172 21.92 -20.03 -18.79
C ARG A 172 22.19 -18.53 -18.93
N ARG A 173 21.31 -17.82 -19.64
CA ARG A 173 21.43 -16.36 -19.84
C ARG A 173 21.37 -15.61 -18.52
N LEU A 174 20.45 -15.97 -17.63
CA LEU A 174 20.32 -15.37 -16.30
C LEU A 174 21.58 -15.59 -15.46
N LYS A 175 22.13 -16.81 -15.47
CA LYS A 175 23.39 -17.12 -14.77
C LYS A 175 24.55 -16.26 -15.29
N HIS A 176 24.65 -16.07 -16.60
CA HIS A 176 25.68 -15.23 -17.20
C HIS A 176 25.53 -13.75 -16.82
N ILE A 177 24.29 -13.21 -16.84
CA ILE A 177 23.99 -11.84 -16.41
C ILE A 177 24.36 -11.63 -14.94
N LEU A 178 24.07 -12.59 -14.06
CA LEU A 178 24.44 -12.53 -12.65
C LEU A 178 25.96 -12.50 -12.47
N MET A 179 26.72 -13.36 -13.16
CA MET A 179 28.18 -13.32 -13.13
C MET A 179 28.74 -11.99 -13.62
N GLN A 180 28.19 -11.42 -14.70
CA GLN A 180 28.62 -10.11 -15.20
C GLN A 180 28.32 -8.99 -14.21
N ARG A 181 27.17 -9.03 -13.53
CA ARG A 181 26.84 -8.07 -12.48
C ARG A 181 27.84 -8.15 -11.34
N ASP A 182 28.16 -9.36 -10.88
CA ASP A 182 29.07 -9.57 -9.75
C ASP A 182 30.51 -9.17 -10.12
N ALA A 183 30.95 -9.41 -11.36
CA ALA A 183 32.26 -8.96 -11.85
C ALA A 183 32.34 -7.44 -12.05
N ASN A 184 31.21 -6.78 -12.35
CA ASN A 184 31.12 -5.33 -12.46
C ASN A 184 30.81 -4.64 -11.12
N ALA A 185 30.69 -5.38 -10.02
CA ALA A 185 30.49 -4.80 -8.70
C ALA A 185 31.78 -4.06 -8.30
N PRO A 186 31.71 -2.79 -7.85
CA PRO A 186 32.88 -2.07 -7.38
C PRO A 186 33.51 -2.80 -6.19
N SER A 187 34.84 -2.91 -6.16
CA SER A 187 35.57 -3.44 -5.02
C SER A 187 35.49 -2.48 -3.84
N GLU A 188 35.19 -2.99 -2.65
CA GLU A 188 35.07 -2.20 -1.42
C GLU A 188 36.44 -1.68 -0.89
N ASP A 189 37.54 -1.98 -1.58
CA ASP A 189 38.92 -1.73 -1.12
C ASP A 189 39.60 -0.46 -1.68
N GLU A 190 38.93 0.35 -2.53
CA GLU A 190 39.56 1.53 -3.17
C GLU A 190 39.24 2.89 -2.49
N ASP A 191 38.42 2.90 -1.43
CA ASP A 191 37.99 4.16 -0.79
C ASP A 191 38.88 4.63 0.39
N ASP A 192 39.88 3.85 0.83
CA ASP A 192 40.72 4.17 2.01
C ASP A 192 42.07 4.87 1.70
N GLU A 193 42.51 4.97 0.44
CA GLU A 193 43.86 5.49 0.10
C GLU A 193 43.91 6.98 -0.27
N ALA A 194 42.78 7.70 -0.32
CA ALA A 194 42.76 9.12 -0.72
C ALA A 194 42.92 10.13 0.45
N SER A 195 43.21 9.67 1.67
CA SER A 195 43.14 10.51 2.88
C SER A 195 44.49 10.94 3.49
N ASN A 196 45.65 10.51 2.96
CA ASN A 196 46.90 10.57 3.74
C ASN A 196 48.12 11.18 3.03
N GLU A 197 47.96 12.23 2.20
CA GLU A 197 49.11 12.96 1.62
C GLU A 197 49.20 14.47 1.92
N ASP A 198 48.31 15.05 2.73
CA ASP A 198 48.29 16.51 3.01
C ASP A 198 48.72 16.93 4.43
N ALA A 199 49.67 16.24 5.07
CA ALA A 199 50.11 16.57 6.44
C ALA A 199 51.63 16.66 6.67
N LEU A 200 52.43 16.98 5.66
CA LEU A 200 53.88 17.23 5.82
C LEU A 200 54.36 18.48 5.07
N ASP A 201 53.80 19.65 5.43
CA ASP A 201 54.54 20.92 5.32
C ASP A 201 53.92 21.97 6.26
N ALA A 202 54.42 22.01 7.51
CA ALA A 202 54.23 23.10 8.47
C ALA A 202 55.31 23.07 9.55
#